data_AF-A0A3B8WJZ3-F1
#
_entry.id   AF-A0A3B8WJZ3-F1
#
_cell.length_a   1.000
_cell.length_b   1.000
_cell.length_c   1.000
_cell.angle_alpha   90.00
_cell.angle_beta   90.00
_cell.angle_gamma   90.00
#
_symmetry.space_group_name_H-M   'P 1'
#
loop_
_entity.id
_entity.type
_entity.pdbx_description
1 polymer ?
#
loop_
_entity_poly.entity_id
_entity_poly.type
_entity_poly.pdbx_seq_one_letter_code
_entity_poly.pdbx_strand_id
1 'polypeptide(L)'
;MATNNRNVTLTGLARRFVDDGLLDEETAKDAFLQASQNRIPLITYLTQNHLADSSKLAFSAAMEFGVSVMDLDAFLPEMMPEKVVDEKLLRKHNALPLYKRGNRLFIAVSDPTNIQALDEIKFNTGLSTDAILVDDAKLRAAIDRYLE
;
A
#
# COMPACT_ATOMS: atom_id res chain seq x y z
N MET A 1 2.18 7.81 38.78
CA MET A 1 1.33 6.83 38.06
C MET A 1 1.32 7.24 36.59
N ALA A 2 1.42 6.24 35.70
CA ALA A 2 1.94 6.34 34.35
C ALA A 2 1.30 7.41 33.45
N THR A 3 2.16 8.06 32.67
CA THR A 3 1.89 9.15 31.75
C THR A 3 1.19 8.69 30.46
N ASN A 4 0.25 9.54 30.03
CA ASN A 4 -0.06 9.89 28.64
C ASN A 4 -1.16 9.08 27.93
N ASN A 5 -2.41 9.52 28.15
CA ASN A 5 -3.50 9.35 27.21
C ASN A 5 -3.14 10.10 25.90
N ARG A 6 -2.41 9.43 25.00
CA ARG A 6 -2.10 9.99 23.68
C ARG A 6 -3.41 10.05 22.91
N ASN A 7 -4.04 11.23 22.87
CA ASN A 7 -5.05 11.57 21.89
C ASN A 7 -4.43 11.45 20.49
N VAL A 8 -4.39 10.23 19.96
CA VAL A 8 -4.07 9.97 18.57
C VAL A 8 -5.24 10.51 17.78
N THR A 9 -5.07 11.68 17.19
CA THR A 9 -6.01 12.20 16.20
C THR A 9 -5.90 11.30 14.98
N LEU A 10 -6.92 10.47 14.76
CA LEU A 10 -7.04 9.70 13.54
C LEU A 10 -7.16 10.68 12.37
N THR A 11 -6.19 10.66 11.46
CA THR A 11 -6.16 11.52 10.27
C THR A 11 -5.94 10.67 9.02
N GLY A 12 -6.49 11.13 7.89
CA GLY A 12 -6.42 10.42 6.61
C GLY A 12 -7.05 9.03 6.66
N LEU A 13 -6.32 8.03 6.18
CA LEU A 13 -6.77 6.63 6.04
C LEU A 13 -7.33 6.03 7.35
N ALA A 14 -6.68 6.30 8.48
CA ALA A 14 -7.10 5.71 9.76
C ALA A 14 -8.51 6.13 10.17
N ARG A 15 -8.84 7.41 9.94
CA ARG A 15 -10.18 7.94 10.18
C ARG A 15 -11.18 7.39 9.17
N ARG A 16 -10.78 7.34 7.90
CA ARG A 16 -11.62 6.83 6.82
C ARG A 16 -12.07 5.39 7.07
N PHE A 17 -11.17 4.53 7.53
CA PHE A 17 -11.51 3.15 7.82
C PHE A 17 -12.50 2.99 8.98
N VAL A 18 -12.47 3.90 9.96
CA VAL A 18 -13.47 3.94 11.03
C VAL A 18 -14.80 4.46 10.52
N ASP A 19 -14.80 5.52 9.70
CA ASP A 19 -16.01 6.08 9.09
C ASP A 19 -16.71 5.06 8.15
N ASP A 20 -15.95 4.27 7.40
CA ASP A 20 -16.46 3.18 6.55
C ASP A 20 -16.83 1.91 7.35
N GLY A 21 -16.66 1.91 8.69
CA GLY A 21 -17.01 0.80 9.58
C GLY A 21 -16.13 -0.44 9.41
N LEU A 22 -14.94 -0.28 8.85
CA LEU A 22 -13.96 -1.35 8.65
C LEU A 22 -13.16 -1.65 9.93
N LEU A 23 -13.02 -0.65 10.80
CA LEU A 23 -12.25 -0.70 12.04
C LEU A 23 -12.95 0.07 13.15
N ASP A 24 -12.86 -0.44 14.38
CA ASP A 24 -13.24 0.32 15.56
C ASP A 24 -12.25 1.46 15.83
N GLU A 25 -12.72 2.54 16.44
CA GLU A 25 -11.88 3.71 16.74
C GLU A 25 -10.71 3.36 17.68
N GLU A 26 -10.93 2.45 18.65
CA GLU A 26 -9.88 1.95 19.54
C GLU A 26 -8.84 1.13 18.77
N THR A 27 -9.28 0.19 17.94
CA THR A 27 -8.39 -0.64 17.12
C THR A 27 -7.61 0.20 16.11
N ALA A 28 -8.24 1.22 15.50
CA ALA A 28 -7.58 2.13 14.58
C ALA A 28 -6.48 2.96 15.27
N LYS A 29 -6.70 3.43 16.51
CA LYS A 29 -5.70 4.17 17.28
C LYS A 29 -4.52 3.28 17.66
N ASP A 30 -4.78 2.07 18.13
CA ASP A 30 -3.72 1.11 18.47
C ASP A 30 -2.92 0.72 17.21
N ALA A 31 -3.61 0.36 16.12
CA ALA A 31 -2.98 0.02 14.85
C ALA A 31 -2.11 1.16 14.31
N PHE A 32 -2.55 2.42 14.43
CA PHE A 32 -1.75 3.58 14.03
C PHE A 32 -0.48 3.73 14.88
N LEU A 33 -0.58 3.56 16.20
CA LEU A 33 0.57 3.61 17.10
C LEU A 33 1.57 2.49 16.82
N GLN A 34 1.08 1.28 16.57
CA GLN A 34 1.90 0.11 16.28
C GLN A 34 2.55 0.21 14.89
N ALA A 35 1.80 0.64 13.87
CA ALA A 35 2.34 0.90 12.53
C ALA A 35 3.46 1.95 12.57
N SER A 36 3.25 3.05 13.30
CA SER A 36 4.27 4.09 13.49
C SER A 36 5.51 3.58 14.23
N GLN A 37 5.33 2.78 15.28
CA GLN A 37 6.44 2.16 16.02
C GLN A 37 7.25 1.20 15.16
N ASN A 38 6.57 0.38 14.36
CA ASN A 38 7.20 -0.58 13.46
C ASN A 38 7.70 0.05 12.15
N ARG A 39 7.46 1.36 11.95
CA ARG A 39 7.76 2.10 10.70
C ARG A 39 7.22 1.42 9.45
N ILE A 40 6.05 0.79 9.57
CA ILE A 40 5.34 0.19 8.44
C ILE A 40 4.05 0.94 8.16
N PRO A 41 3.53 0.88 6.92
CA PRO A 41 2.25 1.50 6.58
C PRO A 41 1.09 0.92 7.38
N LEU A 42 0.07 1.75 7.65
CA LEU A 42 -1.09 1.35 8.44
C LEU A 42 -1.83 0.17 7.79
N ILE A 43 -2.07 0.25 6.48
CA ILE A 43 -2.77 -0.81 5.72
C ILE A 43 -2.05 -2.15 5.85
N THR A 44 -0.71 -2.13 5.75
CA THR A 44 0.12 -3.32 5.91
C THR A 44 0.00 -3.90 7.32
N TYR A 45 0.04 -3.06 8.36
CA TYR A 45 -0.14 -3.53 9.74
C TYR A 45 -1.53 -4.14 9.97
N LEU A 46 -2.58 -3.50 9.47
CA LEU A 46 -3.97 -3.97 9.59
C LEU A 46 -4.17 -5.33 8.90
N THR A 47 -3.60 -5.48 7.70
CA THR A 47 -3.67 -6.72 6.93
C THR A 47 -2.90 -7.84 7.61
N GLN A 48 -1.67 -7.58 8.08
CA GLN A 48 -0.85 -8.59 8.77
C GLN A 48 -1.50 -9.11 10.05
N ASN A 49 -2.12 -8.22 10.82
CA ASN A 49 -2.79 -8.59 12.07
C ASN A 49 -4.23 -9.09 11.85
N HIS A 50 -4.67 -9.23 10.60
CA HIS A 50 -6.03 -9.66 10.23
C HIS A 50 -7.12 -8.82 10.92
N LEU A 51 -6.83 -7.54 11.16
CA LEU A 51 -7.74 -6.60 11.83
C LEU A 51 -8.81 -6.08 10.88
N ALA A 52 -8.51 -6.04 9.58
CA ALA A 52 -9.44 -5.66 8.54
C ALA A 52 -9.11 -6.36 7.22
N ASP A 53 -10.11 -6.45 6.35
CA ASP A 53 -10.01 -7.04 5.02
C ASP A 53 -9.22 -6.11 4.09
N SER A 54 -8.10 -6.59 3.56
CA SER A 54 -7.19 -5.83 2.70
C SER A 54 -7.86 -5.31 1.43
N SER A 55 -8.83 -6.03 0.89
CA SER A 55 -9.56 -5.61 -0.32
C SER A 55 -10.49 -4.45 -0.01
N LYS A 56 -11.14 -4.46 1.16
CA LYS A 56 -11.99 -3.35 1.60
C LYS A 56 -11.17 -2.13 2.00
N LEU A 57 -10.03 -2.33 2.67
CA LEU A 57 -9.09 -1.26 2.98
C LEU A 57 -8.60 -0.57 1.71
N ALA A 58 -8.21 -1.35 0.70
CA ALA A 58 -7.78 -0.80 -0.59
C ALA A 58 -8.89 0.02 -1.25
N PHE A 59 -10.12 -0.51 -1.31
CA PHE A 59 -11.25 0.21 -1.88
C PHE A 59 -11.55 1.53 -1.15
N SER A 60 -11.59 1.49 0.19
CA SER A 60 -11.82 2.67 1.04
C SER A 60 -10.72 3.73 0.86
N ALA A 61 -9.45 3.31 0.88
CA ALA A 61 -8.30 4.17 0.65
C ALA A 61 -8.35 4.85 -0.73
N ALA A 62 -8.77 4.11 -1.74
CA ALA A 62 -8.86 4.64 -3.08
C ALA A 62 -9.97 5.67 -3.29
N MET A 63 -11.12 5.46 -2.66
CA MET A 63 -12.19 6.45 -2.64
C MET A 63 -11.74 7.77 -1.98
N GLU A 64 -10.97 7.68 -0.90
CA GLU A 64 -10.49 8.86 -0.17
C GLU A 64 -9.40 9.63 -0.93
N PHE A 65 -8.45 8.92 -1.55
CA PHE A 65 -7.32 9.53 -2.25
C PHE A 65 -7.56 9.75 -3.75
N GLY A 66 -8.71 9.30 -4.28
CA GLY A 66 -9.03 9.40 -5.71
C GLY A 66 -8.07 8.59 -6.60
N VAL A 67 -7.49 7.51 -6.07
CA VAL A 67 -6.58 6.63 -6.81
C VAL A 67 -7.34 5.43 -7.41
N SER A 68 -6.79 4.83 -8.46
CA SER A 68 -7.42 3.65 -9.07
C SER A 68 -7.14 2.40 -8.24
N VAL A 69 -8.15 1.56 -8.02
CA VAL A 69 -7.98 0.20 -7.45
C VAL A 69 -8.01 -0.82 -8.56
N MET A 70 -7.11 -1.79 -8.46
CA MET A 70 -7.06 -2.93 -9.36
C MET A 70 -7.03 -4.22 -8.56
N ASP A 71 -7.71 -5.24 -9.08
CA ASP A 71 -7.51 -6.60 -8.60
C ASP A 71 -6.31 -7.23 -9.31
N LEU A 72 -5.31 -7.61 -8.52
CA LEU A 72 -4.10 -8.28 -9.00
C LEU A 72 -4.38 -9.68 -9.58
N ASP A 73 -5.40 -10.39 -9.09
CA ASP A 73 -5.74 -11.73 -9.62
C ASP A 73 -6.29 -11.67 -11.05
N ALA A 74 -6.89 -10.54 -11.43
CA ALA A 74 -7.39 -10.32 -12.79
C ALA A 74 -6.29 -9.84 -13.76
N PHE A 75 -5.10 -9.50 -13.25
CA PHE A 75 -4.02 -8.96 -14.07
C PHE A 75 -3.14 -10.08 -14.64
N LEU A 76 -2.76 -9.95 -15.90
CA LEU A 76 -1.91 -10.93 -16.58
C LEU A 76 -0.43 -10.68 -16.23
N PRO A 77 0.26 -11.63 -15.55
CA PRO A 77 1.67 -11.47 -15.20
C PRO A 77 2.58 -11.30 -16.41
N GLU A 78 2.20 -11.88 -17.55
CA GLU A 78 2.94 -11.76 -18.83
C GLU A 78 3.02 -10.32 -19.36
N MET A 79 2.13 -9.43 -18.90
CA MET A 79 2.18 -8.01 -19.25
C MET A 79 3.13 -7.20 -18.35
N MET A 80 3.61 -7.81 -17.26
CA MET A 80 4.52 -7.15 -16.33
C MET A 80 5.90 -6.97 -16.94
N PRO A 81 6.46 -5.75 -16.90
CA PRO A 81 7.72 -5.48 -17.54
C PRO A 81 8.87 -5.99 -16.65
N GLU A 82 9.46 -7.12 -17.04
CA GLU A 82 10.58 -7.72 -16.33
C GLU A 82 11.81 -6.78 -16.25
N LYS A 83 12.51 -6.81 -15.11
CA LYS A 83 13.79 -6.11 -14.87
C LYS A 83 13.76 -4.57 -15.04
N VAL A 84 12.59 -3.94 -14.96
CA VAL A 84 12.51 -2.47 -14.98
C VAL A 84 12.93 -1.86 -13.64
N VAL A 85 12.64 -2.55 -12.53
CA VAL A 85 12.90 -2.08 -11.16
C VAL A 85 13.75 -3.11 -10.43
N ASP A 86 14.74 -2.67 -9.66
CA ASP A 86 15.55 -3.55 -8.81
C ASP A 86 14.69 -4.28 -7.77
N GLU A 87 14.93 -5.59 -7.58
CA GLU A 87 14.26 -6.41 -6.56
C GLU A 87 14.29 -5.78 -5.16
N LYS A 88 15.43 -5.16 -4.81
CA LYS A 88 15.60 -4.51 -3.51
C LYS A 88 14.59 -3.39 -3.30
N LEU A 89 14.27 -2.62 -4.35
CA LEU A 89 13.27 -1.56 -4.28
C LEU A 89 11.85 -2.15 -4.20
N LEU A 90 11.57 -3.20 -4.96
CA LEU A 90 10.27 -3.90 -4.94
C LEU A 90 9.94 -4.41 -3.54
N ARG A 91 10.87 -5.13 -2.90
CA ARG A 91 10.70 -5.66 -1.53
C ARG A 91 10.69 -4.57 -0.46
N LYS A 92 11.54 -3.54 -0.58
CA LYS A 92 11.64 -2.44 0.40
C LYS A 92 10.35 -1.62 0.45
N HIS A 93 9.79 -1.31 -0.72
CA HIS A 93 8.64 -0.41 -0.82
C HIS A 93 7.31 -1.13 -0.96
N ASN A 94 7.32 -2.47 -1.01
CA ASN A 94 6.14 -3.29 -1.30
C ASN A 94 5.41 -2.75 -2.54
N ALA A 95 6.14 -2.67 -3.65
CA ALA A 95 5.69 -2.06 -4.88
C ALA A 95 5.97 -3.03 -6.03
N LEU A 96 5.03 -3.16 -6.98
CA LEU A 96 5.15 -4.07 -8.12
C LEU A 96 4.85 -3.34 -9.44
N PRO A 97 5.77 -3.32 -10.42
CA PRO A 97 5.50 -2.75 -11.73
C PRO A 97 4.49 -3.62 -12.48
N LEU A 98 3.32 -3.05 -12.79
CA LEU A 98 2.25 -3.75 -13.48
C LEU A 98 2.43 -3.70 -15.00
N TYR A 99 2.61 -2.51 -15.56
CA TYR A 99 2.82 -2.35 -17.00
C TYR A 99 3.48 -1.01 -17.30
N LYS A 100 4.17 -0.96 -18.44
CA LYS A 100 4.81 0.24 -18.97
C LYS A 100 4.08 0.70 -20.22
N ARG A 101 3.71 1.97 -20.26
CA ARG A 101 3.11 2.62 -21.44
C ARG A 101 3.91 3.87 -21.79
N GLY A 102 4.75 3.76 -22.83
CA GLY A 102 5.65 4.85 -23.23
C GLY A 102 6.65 5.19 -22.12
N ASN A 103 6.58 6.43 -21.62
CA ASN A 103 7.42 6.91 -20.50
C ASN A 103 6.74 6.80 -19.12
N ARG A 104 5.58 6.15 -19.03
CA ARG A 104 4.86 5.94 -17.77
C ARG A 104 4.94 4.48 -17.34
N LEU A 105 5.22 4.27 -16.06
CA LEU A 105 5.26 2.98 -15.38
C LEU A 105 4.16 2.95 -14.34
N PHE A 106 3.22 2.02 -14.47
CA PHE A 106 2.17 1.81 -13.50
C PHE A 106 2.66 0.84 -12.44
N ILE A 107 2.55 1.24 -11.17
CA ILE A 107 3.07 0.50 -10.03
C ILE A 107 1.91 0.17 -9.10
N ALA A 108 1.70 -1.11 -8.87
CA ALA A 108 0.85 -1.61 -7.81
C ALA A 108 1.47 -1.31 -6.45
N VAL A 109 0.73 -0.63 -5.60
CA VAL A 109 1.10 -0.29 -4.22
C VAL A 109 -0.07 -0.59 -3.30
N SER A 110 0.21 -1.03 -2.08
CA SER A 110 -0.84 -1.22 -1.07
C SER A 110 -1.19 0.06 -0.32
N ASP A 111 -0.27 1.04 -0.30
CA ASP A 111 -0.47 2.32 0.38
C ASP A 111 -0.26 3.50 -0.60
N PRO A 112 -1.28 4.35 -0.83
CA PRO A 112 -1.19 5.48 -1.75
C PRO A 112 -0.39 6.66 -1.17
N THR A 113 -0.20 6.69 0.15
CA THR A 113 0.52 7.76 0.85
C THR A 113 2.03 7.59 0.79
N ASN A 114 2.51 6.42 0.37
CA ASN A 114 3.93 6.15 0.21
C ASN A 114 4.50 6.76 -1.09
N ILE A 115 4.44 8.08 -1.20
CA ILE A 115 4.97 8.85 -2.33
C ILE A 115 6.48 8.62 -2.48
N GLN A 116 7.19 8.42 -1.38
CA GLN A 116 8.63 8.15 -1.38
C GLN A 116 8.98 6.89 -2.18
N ALA A 117 8.16 5.83 -2.12
CA ALA A 117 8.35 4.64 -2.95
C ALA A 117 8.31 4.98 -4.44
N LEU A 118 7.32 5.78 -4.86
CA LEU A 118 7.13 6.17 -6.25
C LEU A 118 8.28 7.04 -6.75
N ASP A 119 8.77 7.97 -5.92
CA ASP A 119 9.89 8.85 -6.25
C ASP A 119 11.21 8.08 -6.33
N GLU A 120 11.49 7.15 -5.41
CA GLU A 120 12.69 6.32 -5.46
C GLU A 120 12.69 5.44 -6.73
N ILE A 121 11.54 4.82 -7.07
CA ILE A 121 11.42 4.00 -8.29
C ILE A 121 11.52 4.87 -9.54
N LYS A 122 10.91 6.06 -9.55
CA LYS A 122 11.05 7.03 -10.65
C LYS A 122 12.49 7.46 -10.87
N PHE A 123 13.23 7.73 -9.80
CA PHE A 123 14.64 8.12 -9.88
C PHE A 123 15.53 6.99 -10.40
N ASN A 124 15.30 5.76 -9.94
CA ASN A 124 16.06 4.59 -10.37
C ASN A 124 15.77 4.25 -11.85
N THR A 125 14.51 4.28 -12.26
CA THR A 125 14.10 3.85 -13.60
C THR A 125 14.13 4.95 -14.67
N GLY A 126 14.11 6.22 -14.25
CA GLY A 126 13.94 7.37 -15.14
C GLY A 126 12.52 7.49 -15.75
N LEU A 127 11.57 6.65 -15.35
CA LEU A 127 10.20 6.61 -15.85
C LEU A 127 9.26 7.39 -14.93
N SER A 128 8.21 7.99 -15.50
CA SER A 128 7.14 8.58 -14.68
C SER A 128 6.33 7.47 -14.02
N THR A 129 6.22 7.48 -12.70
CA THR A 129 5.51 6.44 -11.94
C THR A 129 4.08 6.89 -11.61
N ASP A 130 3.12 6.00 -11.86
CA ASP A 130 1.71 6.17 -11.50
C ASP A 130 1.33 5.04 -10.53
N ALA A 131 0.78 5.39 -9.36
CA ALA A 131 0.35 4.41 -8.36
C ALA A 131 -1.04 3.85 -8.69
N ILE A 132 -1.16 2.53 -8.61
CA ILE A 132 -2.42 1.81 -8.64
C ILE A 132 -2.55 1.09 -7.31
N LEU A 133 -3.67 1.30 -6.63
CA LEU A 133 -3.91 0.66 -5.35
C LEU A 133 -4.33 -0.79 -5.57
N VAL A 134 -3.73 -1.68 -4.78
CA VAL A 134 -4.04 -3.10 -4.81
C VAL A 134 -4.10 -3.66 -3.40
N ASP A 135 -4.63 -4.86 -3.27
CA ASP A 135 -4.64 -5.60 -2.02
C ASP A 135 -3.21 -5.94 -1.54
N ASP A 136 -2.87 -5.63 -0.28
CA ASP A 136 -1.54 -5.85 0.31
C ASP A 136 -1.14 -7.34 0.34
N ALA A 137 -2.08 -8.22 0.65
CA ALA A 137 -1.82 -9.67 0.71
C ALA A 137 -1.54 -10.22 -0.69
N LYS A 138 -2.35 -9.82 -1.68
CA LYS A 138 -2.13 -10.21 -3.08
C LYS A 138 -0.84 -9.61 -3.64
N LEU A 139 -0.52 -8.37 -3.29
CA LEU A 139 0.69 -7.68 -3.74
C LEU A 139 1.95 -8.42 -3.30
N ARG A 140 2.02 -8.86 -2.04
CA ARG A 140 3.17 -9.63 -1.54
C ARG A 140 3.34 -10.95 -2.28
N ALA A 141 2.25 -11.69 -2.44
CA ALA A 141 2.26 -12.95 -3.19
C ALA A 141 2.68 -12.73 -4.65
N ALA A 142 2.24 -11.64 -5.27
CA ALA A 142 2.63 -11.28 -6.63
C ALA A 142 4.10 -10.83 -6.74
N ILE A 143 4.62 -10.10 -5.75
CA ILE A 143 6.04 -9.73 -5.68
C ILE A 143 6.90 -10.97 -5.55
N ASP A 144 6.56 -11.91 -4.68
CA ASP A 144 7.33 -13.15 -4.55
C ASP A 144 7.32 -13.95 -5.87
N ARG A 145 6.16 -14.10 -6.52
CA ARG A 145 6.06 -14.77 -7.83
C ARG A 145 6.80 -14.06 -8.96
N TYR A 146 6.91 -12.73 -8.90
CA TYR A 146 7.63 -11.93 -9.90
C TYR A 146 9.15 -12.00 -9.71
N LEU A 147 9.61 -12.36 -8.51
CA LEU A 147 11.02 -12.47 -8.16
C LEU A 147 11.56 -13.92 -8.23
N GLU A 148 10.68 -14.92 -8.26
CA GLU A 148 10.99 -16.31 -8.60
C GLU A 148 11.38 -16.48 -10.08
#